data_AF-A0A964RU37-F1
#
_entry.id   AF-A0A964RU37-F1
#
_cell.length_a   1.000
_cell.length_b   1.000
_cell.length_c   1.000
_cell.angle_alpha   90.00
_cell.angle_beta   90.00
_cell.angle_gamma   90.00
#
_symmetry.space_group_name_H-M   'P 1'
#
loop_
_entity.id
_entity.type
_entity.pdbx_description
1 polymer ?
#
loop_
_entity_poly.entity_id
_entity_poly.type
_entity_poly.pdbx_seq_one_letter_code
_entity_poly.pdbx_strand_id
1 'polypeptide(L)'
;MKKKLRSTKTIVAMCALFLGLSSAAVAQTYDWVGGVSSDFYNAANWTSTQGPVAFDDSSFKFVRTHQTNGHAPVISSTMPWQPGVFDNTAGDLIINANFNVFYNDKLNGNVTVNQGAYFTCRNIMRIGREGTGILNVYGTAWSNNTDTWQGMFIGALAGGNGTVNVFDGGFVSGGYNMEVGTRNNYPTGTLNVNAGGTSDAFWATVVGPNGTINVNGGTVNTGQVLFVGDLFVDNQGTEGTLGAVVGKININSGSVIINHNDLAAPDLAMHANAKIIIDNGSLAIKRTGVDFTAILNNFINTGQIEPAPGKALSVNYNGIFTTVTASPVASSKNANKNNFSVYPNPATDIVTIKGTENFSGSLNVAVVNMLGETVMQSQLSELNNYKLNITHLAAGMYAVKVNNGTQTATSKIIKR
;
A
#
# COMPACT_ATOMS: atom_id res chain seq x y z
N MET A 1 -19.58 42.69 14.66
CA MET A 1 -19.50 42.71 16.14
C MET A 1 -18.31 41.89 16.58
N LYS A 2 -17.26 42.53 17.09
CA LYS A 2 -16.06 41.87 17.63
C LYS A 2 -16.37 41.24 18.99
N LYS A 3 -16.14 39.94 19.18
CA LYS A 3 -16.05 39.33 20.51
C LYS A 3 -14.63 38.82 20.75
N LYS A 4 -14.08 39.29 21.86
CA LYS A 4 -12.68 39.25 22.29
C LYS A 4 -12.25 37.85 22.72
N LEU A 5 -11.05 37.44 22.30
CA LEU A 5 -10.22 36.43 22.96
C LEU A 5 -9.83 36.93 24.37
N ARG A 6 -9.92 36.07 25.38
CA ARG A 6 -9.36 36.30 26.72
C ARG A 6 -8.15 35.39 26.96
N SER A 7 -6.97 35.99 26.83
CA SER A 7 -5.81 35.97 27.73
C SER A 7 -5.51 34.69 28.55
N THR A 8 -4.39 34.08 28.18
CA THR A 8 -3.28 33.52 28.99
C THR A 8 -3.42 33.59 30.52
N LYS A 9 -3.29 32.42 31.17
CA LYS A 9 -2.70 32.27 32.50
C LYS A 9 -1.75 31.07 32.51
N THR A 10 -0.47 31.39 32.62
CA THR A 10 0.63 30.54 33.05
C THR A 10 0.34 30.03 34.47
N ILE A 11 0.37 28.72 34.70
CA ILE A 11 0.47 28.14 36.04
C ILE A 11 1.78 27.35 36.07
N VAL A 12 2.81 28.00 36.59
CA VAL A 12 3.96 27.35 37.21
C VAL A 12 3.55 27.05 38.65
N ALA A 13 3.51 25.79 39.04
CA ALA A 13 3.43 25.40 40.44
C ALA A 13 4.42 24.26 40.70
N MET A 14 5.54 24.64 41.33
CA MET A 14 6.43 23.77 42.08
C MET A 14 5.63 22.89 43.03
N CYS A 15 5.91 21.59 43.03
CA CYS A 15 5.66 20.71 44.17
C CYS A 15 6.97 19.99 44.50
N ALA A 16 7.75 20.60 45.38
CA ALA A 16 8.84 19.95 46.10
C ALA A 16 8.51 20.02 47.59
N LEU A 17 7.93 18.95 48.13
CA LEU A 17 8.11 18.56 49.53
C LEU A 17 7.59 17.12 49.75
N PHE A 18 8.49 16.14 49.64
CA PHE A 18 8.40 14.89 50.40
C PHE A 18 9.84 14.42 50.66
N LEU A 19 10.38 14.82 51.80
CA LEU A 19 11.54 14.17 52.41
C LEU A 19 11.01 13.12 53.39
N GLY A 20 10.95 11.89 52.90
CA GLY A 20 10.77 10.67 53.69
C GLY A 20 11.45 9.56 52.90
N LEU A 21 12.46 8.93 53.50
CA LEU A 21 13.33 7.93 52.88
C LEU A 21 12.52 6.80 52.22
N SER A 22 12.48 6.80 50.89
CA SER A 22 12.50 5.58 50.09
C SER A 22 13.65 5.77 49.12
N SER A 23 14.57 4.81 49.05
CA SER A 23 15.63 4.75 48.04
C SER A 23 15.12 5.30 46.71
N ALA A 24 15.68 6.41 46.23
CA ALA A 24 15.40 6.86 44.88
C ALA A 24 15.79 5.69 43.97
N ALA A 25 14.80 4.94 43.47
CA ALA A 25 15.02 3.86 42.54
C ALA A 25 15.51 4.52 41.26
N VAL A 26 16.82 4.69 41.15
CA VAL A 26 17.45 5.20 39.94
C VAL A 26 17.13 4.16 38.86
N ALA A 27 16.57 4.61 37.74
CA ALA A 27 16.29 3.71 36.64
C ALA A 27 17.59 3.04 36.19
N GLN A 28 17.56 1.70 36.11
CA GLN A 28 18.73 0.94 35.68
C GLN A 28 18.71 0.84 34.15
N THR A 29 19.88 0.99 33.53
CA THR A 29 20.04 0.82 32.09
C THR A 29 20.83 -0.45 31.83
N TYR A 30 20.29 -1.32 31.00
CA TYR A 30 20.93 -2.53 30.51
C TYR A 30 21.33 -2.33 29.05
N ASP A 31 22.63 -2.49 28.76
CA ASP A 31 23.18 -2.34 27.42
C ASP A 31 23.74 -3.68 26.93
N TRP A 32 23.28 -4.11 25.75
CA TRP A 32 23.66 -5.39 25.14
C TRP A 32 25.13 -5.37 24.73
N VAL A 33 25.91 -6.36 25.15
CA VAL A 33 27.29 -6.57 24.67
C VAL A 33 27.44 -7.85 23.85
N GLY A 34 26.51 -8.80 23.96
CA GLY A 34 26.49 -10.04 23.16
C GLY A 34 27.75 -10.90 23.31
N GLY A 35 28.45 -10.79 24.44
CA GLY A 35 29.80 -11.33 24.63
C GLY A 35 29.86 -12.85 24.75
N VAL A 36 28.76 -13.52 25.11
CA VAL A 36 28.74 -14.96 25.39
C VAL A 36 27.87 -15.74 24.42
N SER A 37 26.66 -15.26 24.13
CA SER A 37 25.72 -15.95 23.24
C SER A 37 24.66 -14.99 22.67
N SER A 38 23.81 -15.50 21.79
CA SER A 38 22.63 -14.79 21.30
C SER A 38 21.46 -14.76 22.28
N ASP A 39 21.49 -15.51 23.38
CA ASP A 39 20.36 -15.57 24.32
C ASP A 39 20.14 -14.21 25.01
N PHE A 40 19.01 -13.57 24.69
CA PHE A 40 18.63 -12.28 25.25
C PHE A 40 18.56 -12.31 26.78
N TYR A 41 18.19 -13.45 27.37
CA TYR A 41 18.00 -13.60 28.81
C TYR A 41 19.20 -14.16 29.54
N ASN A 42 20.36 -14.25 28.88
CA ASN A 42 21.61 -14.52 29.55
C ASN A 42 22.21 -13.20 30.09
N ALA A 43 22.21 -13.04 31.41
CA ALA A 43 22.72 -11.85 32.09
C ALA A 43 24.18 -11.50 31.74
N ALA A 44 24.99 -12.47 31.32
CA ALA A 44 26.38 -12.26 30.90
C ALA A 44 26.50 -11.51 29.55
N ASN A 45 25.42 -11.41 28.79
CA ASN A 45 25.36 -10.63 27.54
C ASN A 45 25.06 -9.15 27.75
N TRP A 46 24.96 -8.68 28.99
CA TRP A 46 24.54 -7.32 29.34
C TRP A 46 25.51 -6.64 30.30
N THR A 47 25.64 -5.33 30.15
CA THR A 47 26.16 -4.46 31.20
C THR A 47 25.00 -3.76 31.90
N SER A 48 25.20 -3.34 33.14
CA SER A 48 24.22 -2.57 33.92
C SER A 48 24.87 -1.32 34.50
N THR A 49 24.14 -0.20 34.49
CA THR A 49 24.56 1.02 35.19
C THR A 49 24.46 0.90 36.71
N GLN A 50 23.65 -0.03 37.23
CA GLN A 50 23.49 -0.25 38.67
C GLN A 50 23.21 -1.71 39.00
N GLY A 51 24.01 -2.29 39.90
CA GLY A 51 23.84 -3.66 40.36
C GLY A 51 23.99 -4.71 39.25
N PRO A 52 23.77 -5.99 39.59
CA PRO A 52 23.77 -7.06 38.59
C PRO A 52 22.55 -6.97 37.68
N VAL A 53 22.68 -7.50 36.46
CA VAL A 53 21.56 -7.64 35.52
C VAL A 53 20.60 -8.71 36.04
N ALA A 54 19.35 -8.32 36.22
CA ALA A 54 18.27 -9.21 36.63
C ALA A 54 17.01 -8.90 35.82
N PHE A 55 16.42 -9.94 35.23
CA PHE A 55 15.19 -9.86 34.46
C PHE A 55 13.98 -9.99 35.39
N ASP A 56 13.78 -8.97 36.23
CA ASP A 56 12.72 -8.90 37.23
C ASP A 56 11.99 -7.55 37.25
N ASP A 57 10.79 -7.56 37.83
CA ASP A 57 9.91 -6.39 37.93
C ASP A 57 10.23 -5.51 39.15
N SER A 58 11.39 -5.69 39.80
CA SER A 58 11.75 -4.98 41.03
C SER A 58 11.94 -3.46 40.85
N SER A 59 12.21 -3.03 39.61
CA SER A 59 12.40 -1.63 39.25
C SER A 59 12.21 -1.40 37.76
N PHE A 60 11.97 -0.14 37.37
CA PHE A 60 11.87 0.27 35.97
C PHE A 60 13.23 0.15 35.27
N LYS A 61 13.28 -0.60 34.16
CA LYS A 61 14.50 -0.85 33.39
C LYS A 61 14.42 -0.19 32.00
N PHE A 62 15.51 0.47 31.61
CA PHE A 62 15.80 0.83 30.22
C PHE A 62 16.68 -0.26 29.62
N VAL A 63 16.26 -0.88 28.53
CA VAL A 63 16.97 -2.00 27.92
C VAL A 63 17.32 -1.66 26.48
N ARG A 64 18.60 -1.75 26.13
CA ARG A 64 19.08 -1.29 24.83
C ARG A 64 19.92 -2.35 24.13
N THR A 65 19.48 -2.74 22.96
CA THR A 65 20.28 -3.53 22.02
C THR A 65 20.88 -2.64 20.94
N HIS A 66 22.01 -3.07 20.39
CA HIS A 66 22.72 -2.36 19.34
C HIS A 66 23.59 -3.34 18.56
N GLN A 67 24.15 -2.88 17.44
CA GLN A 67 25.11 -3.66 16.68
C GLN A 67 26.38 -3.85 17.50
N THR A 68 26.78 -5.10 17.70
CA THR A 68 28.04 -5.47 18.35
C THR A 68 28.87 -6.32 17.40
N ASN A 69 30.16 -6.50 17.71
CA ASN A 69 31.00 -7.51 17.06
C ASN A 69 30.76 -8.92 17.60
N GLY A 70 29.91 -9.06 18.63
CA GLY A 70 29.55 -10.32 19.24
C GLY A 70 28.28 -10.90 18.63
N HIS A 71 27.48 -11.55 19.46
CA HIS A 71 26.24 -12.19 19.04
C HIS A 71 25.09 -11.18 18.98
N ALA A 72 24.25 -11.29 17.94
CA ALA A 72 22.99 -10.56 17.89
C ALA A 72 21.99 -11.15 18.91
N PRO A 73 21.16 -10.32 19.57
CA PRO A 73 20.16 -10.75 20.52
C PRO A 73 19.03 -11.56 19.87
N VAL A 74 18.67 -12.66 20.53
CA VAL A 74 17.57 -13.56 20.15
C VAL A 74 16.70 -13.84 21.38
N ILE A 75 15.41 -13.55 21.26
CA ILE A 75 14.40 -13.80 22.29
C ILE A 75 13.73 -15.14 21.97
N SER A 76 14.16 -16.21 22.64
CA SER A 76 13.71 -17.58 22.34
C SER A 76 12.67 -18.14 23.31
N SER A 77 12.38 -17.46 24.41
CA SER A 77 11.42 -17.90 25.42
C SER A 77 10.59 -16.74 25.93
N THR A 78 9.38 -17.04 26.41
CA THR A 78 8.53 -16.05 27.08
C THR A 78 8.99 -15.93 28.53
N MET A 79 9.24 -14.72 28.99
CA MET A 79 9.58 -14.43 30.39
C MET A 79 8.50 -13.52 31.01
N PRO A 80 8.06 -13.79 32.25
CA PRO A 80 7.14 -12.93 33.00
C PRO A 80 7.88 -11.73 33.58
N TRP A 81 8.54 -10.97 32.70
CA TRP A 81 9.25 -9.74 32.99
C TRP A 81 9.14 -8.86 31.76
N GLN A 82 9.05 -7.54 31.97
CA GLN A 82 8.90 -6.58 30.87
C GLN A 82 9.78 -5.35 31.09
N PRO A 83 10.62 -4.97 30.10
CA PRO A 83 11.28 -3.68 30.12
C PRO A 83 10.29 -2.52 30.19
N GLY A 84 10.66 -1.49 30.95
CA GLY A 84 9.92 -0.23 30.95
C GLY A 84 10.10 0.49 29.62
N VAL A 85 11.35 0.60 29.16
CA VAL A 85 11.68 1.03 27.80
C VAL A 85 12.58 -0.01 27.17
N PHE A 86 12.30 -0.35 25.92
CA PHE A 86 13.17 -1.18 25.10
C PHE A 86 13.51 -0.46 23.81
N ASP A 87 14.80 -0.34 23.50
CA ASP A 87 15.28 0.23 22.24
C ASP A 87 16.25 -0.74 21.55
N ASN A 88 16.04 -1.01 20.26
CA ASN A 88 17.08 -1.54 19.38
C ASN A 88 17.64 -0.37 18.57
N THR A 89 18.85 0.07 18.86
CA THR A 89 19.41 1.29 18.26
C THR A 89 20.13 1.04 16.93
N ALA A 90 20.56 -0.20 16.68
CA ALA A 90 21.17 -0.69 15.44
C ALA A 90 21.29 -2.23 15.49
N GLY A 91 21.72 -2.85 14.39
CA GLY A 91 21.99 -4.30 14.35
C GLY A 91 20.74 -5.18 14.30
N ASP A 92 20.97 -6.49 14.34
CA ASP A 92 19.90 -7.48 14.25
C ASP A 92 19.23 -7.75 15.61
N LEU A 93 17.92 -8.00 15.60
CA LEU A 93 17.15 -8.52 16.74
C LEU A 93 16.16 -9.57 16.24
N ILE A 94 16.16 -10.75 16.84
CA ILE A 94 15.23 -11.83 16.48
C ILE A 94 14.30 -12.12 17.65
N ILE A 95 12.99 -12.15 17.38
CA ILE A 95 11.94 -12.41 18.35
C ILE A 95 11.21 -13.70 17.95
N ASN A 96 11.42 -14.76 18.72
CA ASN A 96 10.81 -16.10 18.53
C ASN A 96 9.74 -16.44 19.57
N ALA A 97 9.55 -15.58 20.57
CA ALA A 97 8.62 -15.78 21.67
C ALA A 97 7.94 -14.46 22.06
N ASN A 98 7.04 -14.49 23.04
CA ASN A 98 6.36 -13.28 23.49
C ASN A 98 7.36 -12.33 24.14
N PHE A 99 7.40 -11.10 23.63
CA PHE A 99 8.20 -10.03 24.16
C PHE A 99 7.33 -8.80 24.38
N ASN A 100 7.20 -8.39 25.64
CA ASN A 100 6.32 -7.31 26.05
C ASN A 100 7.15 -6.15 26.58
N VAL A 101 6.91 -4.95 26.05
CA VAL A 101 7.58 -3.71 26.45
C VAL A 101 6.53 -2.66 26.72
N PHE A 102 6.81 -1.74 27.64
CA PHE A 102 5.87 -0.63 27.87
C PHE A 102 6.01 0.48 26.82
N TYR A 103 7.24 0.85 26.48
CA TYR A 103 7.55 1.90 25.50
C TYR A 103 8.73 1.49 24.61
N ASN A 104 8.70 1.91 23.34
CA ASN A 104 9.81 1.78 22.41
C ASN A 104 10.02 3.11 21.68
N ASP A 105 11.24 3.65 21.79
CA ASP A 105 11.58 4.93 21.15
C ASP A 105 12.40 4.73 19.87
N LYS A 106 13.25 3.69 19.84
CA LYS A 106 14.09 3.36 18.68
C LYS A 106 14.00 1.87 18.40
N LEU A 107 13.34 1.50 17.31
CA LEU A 107 13.42 0.18 16.69
C LEU A 107 14.14 0.29 15.35
N ASN A 108 15.44 0.53 15.44
CA ASN A 108 16.38 0.66 14.34
C ASN A 108 17.08 -0.68 14.06
N GLY A 109 17.93 -0.73 13.04
CA GLY A 109 18.56 -1.97 12.60
C GLY A 109 17.56 -2.90 11.89
N ASN A 110 17.78 -4.21 11.99
CA ASN A 110 16.94 -5.20 11.31
C ASN A 110 16.30 -6.13 12.35
N VAL A 111 15.01 -5.92 12.60
CA VAL A 111 14.24 -6.63 13.61
C VAL A 111 13.32 -7.63 12.93
N THR A 112 13.32 -8.88 13.40
CA THR A 112 12.47 -9.95 12.86
C THR A 112 11.59 -10.53 13.95
N VAL A 113 10.27 -10.49 13.73
CA VAL A 113 9.27 -11.15 14.58
C VAL A 113 8.80 -12.40 13.84
N ASN A 114 9.27 -13.56 14.31
CA ASN A 114 8.99 -14.83 13.67
C ASN A 114 7.56 -15.32 13.93
N GLN A 115 7.11 -16.27 13.11
CA GLN A 115 5.78 -16.84 13.21
C GLN A 115 5.52 -17.40 14.62
N GLY A 116 4.34 -17.11 15.17
CA GLY A 116 3.95 -17.50 16.53
C GLY A 116 4.50 -16.61 17.64
N ALA A 117 5.42 -15.68 17.35
CA ALA A 117 5.90 -14.70 18.31
C ALA A 117 5.02 -13.46 18.37
N TYR A 118 4.94 -12.84 19.56
CA TYR A 118 4.22 -11.59 19.80
C TYR A 118 5.20 -10.53 20.32
N PHE A 119 5.39 -9.45 19.56
CA PHE A 119 6.08 -8.26 20.03
C PHE A 119 5.06 -7.18 20.40
N THR A 120 4.83 -7.02 21.70
CA THR A 120 3.85 -6.07 22.25
C THR A 120 4.53 -4.83 22.77
N CYS A 121 4.16 -3.67 22.26
CA CYS A 121 4.40 -2.38 22.90
C CYS A 121 3.10 -1.84 23.51
N ARG A 122 3.07 -1.44 24.77
CA ARG A 122 1.82 -0.95 25.40
C ARG A 122 1.57 0.54 25.22
N ASN A 123 2.40 1.21 24.43
CA ASN A 123 2.33 2.65 24.22
C ASN A 123 2.74 3.01 22.79
N ILE A 124 3.90 3.64 22.61
CA ILE A 124 4.40 4.05 21.29
C ILE A 124 5.50 3.09 20.86
N MET A 125 5.46 2.70 19.59
CA MET A 125 6.54 1.98 18.90
C MET A 125 7.02 2.84 17.73
N ARG A 126 8.33 3.06 17.63
CA ARG A 126 8.93 3.87 16.54
C ARG A 126 9.97 3.08 15.78
N ILE A 127 9.72 2.87 14.50
CA ILE A 127 10.59 2.14 13.60
C ILE A 127 11.40 3.16 12.79
N GLY A 128 12.72 3.08 12.85
CA GLY A 128 13.60 4.01 12.11
C GLY A 128 13.54 5.45 12.62
N ARG A 129 13.66 5.65 13.94
CA ARG A 129 13.75 7.01 14.53
C ARG A 129 15.18 7.53 14.42
N GLU A 130 15.35 8.71 13.82
CA GLU A 130 16.66 9.39 13.65
C GLU A 130 17.75 8.48 13.05
N GLY A 131 17.34 7.52 12.22
CA GLY A 131 18.18 6.45 11.69
C GLY A 131 17.37 5.46 10.88
N THR A 132 17.97 4.33 10.52
CA THR A 132 17.31 3.30 9.70
C THR A 132 16.80 2.16 10.55
N GLY A 133 15.53 1.79 10.38
CA GLY A 133 14.90 0.64 11.03
C GLY A 133 14.07 -0.17 10.06
N ILE A 134 14.27 -1.48 10.08
CA ILE A 134 13.52 -2.46 9.29
C ILE A 134 12.89 -3.44 10.27
N LEU A 135 11.57 -3.59 10.20
CA LEU A 135 10.80 -4.56 10.98
C LEU A 135 10.15 -5.57 10.03
N ASN A 136 10.55 -6.83 10.12
CA ASN A 136 10.03 -7.96 9.37
C ASN A 136 9.06 -8.76 10.26
N VAL A 137 7.81 -8.89 9.85
CA VAL A 137 6.74 -9.48 10.67
C VAL A 137 6.16 -10.71 9.99
N TYR A 138 6.47 -11.88 10.55
CA TYR A 138 5.83 -13.17 10.26
C TYR A 138 4.90 -13.62 11.41
N GLY A 139 5.10 -13.07 12.60
CA GLY A 139 4.23 -13.24 13.76
C GLY A 139 3.32 -12.03 13.99
N THR A 140 3.26 -11.53 15.21
CA THR A 140 2.47 -10.34 15.57
C THR A 140 3.38 -9.24 16.13
N ALA A 141 3.29 -8.03 15.59
CA ALA A 141 3.93 -6.84 16.15
C ALA A 141 2.87 -5.75 16.33
N TRP A 142 2.61 -5.31 17.55
CA TRP A 142 1.49 -4.40 17.79
C TRP A 142 1.75 -3.43 18.94
N SER A 143 1.13 -2.26 18.82
CA SER A 143 0.91 -1.40 19.97
C SER A 143 -0.47 -1.70 20.56
N ASN A 144 -0.55 -2.12 21.83
CA ASN A 144 -1.81 -2.59 22.41
C ASN A 144 -1.92 -2.21 23.90
N ASN A 145 -2.87 -1.34 24.23
CA ASN A 145 -3.29 -1.05 25.61
C ASN A 145 -4.69 -0.40 25.61
N THR A 146 -5.66 -0.98 26.33
CA THR A 146 -7.04 -0.46 26.29
C THR A 146 -7.23 0.86 27.03
N ASP A 147 -6.29 1.24 27.89
CA ASP A 147 -6.49 2.32 28.87
C ASP A 147 -5.80 3.63 28.46
N THR A 148 -4.98 3.59 27.40
CA THR A 148 -4.23 4.76 26.93
C THR A 148 -4.37 4.93 25.43
N TRP A 149 -3.76 5.98 24.90
CA TRP A 149 -3.53 6.11 23.47
C TRP A 149 -2.26 5.34 23.09
N GLN A 150 -2.25 4.66 21.94
CA GLN A 150 -1.08 4.01 21.37
C GLN A 150 -0.85 4.43 19.92
N GLY A 151 0.39 4.30 19.48
CA GLY A 151 0.70 4.47 18.07
C GLY A 151 1.88 3.62 17.63
N MET A 152 1.89 3.27 16.35
CA MET A 152 3.08 2.81 15.66
C MET A 152 3.49 3.86 14.63
N PHE A 153 4.74 4.30 14.68
CA PHE A 153 5.31 5.28 13.76
C PHE A 153 6.40 4.64 12.93
N ILE A 154 6.21 4.65 11.61
CA ILE A 154 7.14 4.10 10.63
C ILE A 154 7.87 5.27 9.99
N GLY A 155 9.13 5.45 10.36
CA GLY A 155 9.90 6.67 10.12
C GLY A 155 9.52 7.74 11.15
N ALA A 156 10.49 8.23 11.91
CA ALA A 156 10.24 9.23 12.95
C ALA A 156 11.38 10.26 13.07
N LEU A 157 11.01 11.53 13.11
CA LEU A 157 11.89 12.70 13.26
C LEU A 157 12.95 12.86 12.14
N ALA A 158 13.78 13.89 12.26
CA ALA A 158 14.82 14.20 11.29
C ALA A 158 15.73 13.00 10.98
N GLY A 159 15.84 12.63 9.70
CA GLY A 159 16.68 11.52 9.24
C GLY A 159 16.10 10.12 9.53
N GLY A 160 14.89 10.03 10.07
CA GLY A 160 14.23 8.75 10.32
C GLY A 160 13.80 8.05 9.03
N ASN A 161 14.24 6.80 8.87
CA ASN A 161 13.93 5.93 7.73
C ASN A 161 13.40 4.59 8.26
N GLY A 162 12.08 4.48 8.38
CA GLY A 162 11.41 3.26 8.86
C GLY A 162 10.86 2.43 7.71
N THR A 163 11.03 1.12 7.78
CA THR A 163 10.38 0.15 6.89
C THR A 163 9.75 -0.96 7.73
N VAL A 164 8.48 -1.27 7.47
CA VAL A 164 7.79 -2.43 8.02
C VAL A 164 7.37 -3.34 6.88
N ASN A 165 7.73 -4.62 6.96
CA ASN A 165 7.34 -5.66 6.03
C ASN A 165 6.43 -6.65 6.75
N VAL A 166 5.19 -6.74 6.32
CA VAL A 166 4.22 -7.71 6.84
C VAL A 166 4.11 -8.85 5.84
N PHE A 167 4.48 -10.05 6.26
CA PHE A 167 4.51 -11.25 5.43
C PHE A 167 3.27 -12.12 5.67
N ASP A 168 3.20 -13.26 4.98
CA ASP A 168 2.11 -14.22 5.13
C ASP A 168 1.97 -14.68 6.60
N GLY A 169 0.75 -14.61 7.13
CA GLY A 169 0.45 -14.85 8.55
C GLY A 169 0.89 -13.75 9.51
N GLY A 170 1.58 -12.72 9.00
CA GLY A 170 2.01 -11.57 9.78
C GLY A 170 0.87 -10.61 10.09
N PHE A 171 0.82 -10.12 11.33
CA PHE A 171 -0.12 -9.09 11.77
C PHE A 171 0.63 -7.93 12.39
N VAL A 172 0.36 -6.71 11.90
CA VAL A 172 0.85 -5.48 12.51
C VAL A 172 -0.31 -4.57 12.91
N SER A 173 -0.26 -3.97 14.10
CA SER A 173 -1.26 -2.97 14.50
C SER A 173 -0.64 -1.80 15.23
N GLY A 174 -1.07 -0.59 14.86
CA GLY A 174 -0.72 0.63 15.58
C GLY A 174 -1.48 0.82 16.89
N GLY A 175 -2.40 -0.09 17.21
CA GLY A 175 -3.38 0.11 18.27
C GLY A 175 -4.32 1.21 17.82
N TYR A 176 -4.20 2.41 18.40
CA TYR A 176 -5.04 3.53 18.01
C TYR A 176 -4.68 4.09 16.63
N ASN A 177 -3.38 4.36 16.39
CA ASN A 177 -2.89 4.97 15.16
C ASN A 177 -1.74 4.18 14.52
N MET A 178 -1.83 3.97 13.20
CA MET A 178 -0.72 3.57 12.36
C MET A 178 -0.25 4.78 11.55
N GLU A 179 0.98 5.24 11.77
CA GLU A 179 1.51 6.44 11.11
C GLU A 179 2.75 6.12 10.27
N VAL A 180 2.76 6.59 9.03
CA VAL A 180 3.80 6.28 8.04
C VAL A 180 4.38 7.58 7.50
N GLY A 181 5.61 7.92 7.88
CA GLY A 181 6.34 9.10 7.39
C GLY A 181 5.71 10.45 7.81
N THR A 182 5.15 10.52 9.02
CA THR A 182 4.38 11.66 9.55
C THR A 182 5.18 12.51 10.54
N ARG A 183 4.55 13.57 11.07
CA ARG A 183 5.07 14.45 12.13
C ARG A 183 6.31 15.25 11.70
N ASN A 184 7.07 15.68 12.69
CA ASN A 184 8.22 16.58 12.55
C ASN A 184 9.22 16.06 11.50
N ASN A 185 9.64 16.96 10.63
CA ASN A 185 10.62 16.78 9.56
C ASN A 185 10.21 15.86 8.41
N TYR A 186 8.97 15.35 8.39
CA TYR A 186 8.45 14.43 7.36
C TYR A 186 9.44 13.29 7.06
N PRO A 187 9.69 12.39 8.02
CA PRO A 187 10.59 11.25 7.86
C PRO A 187 10.16 10.32 6.73
N THR A 188 11.08 9.47 6.26
CA THR A 188 10.74 8.44 5.29
C THR A 188 10.11 7.26 6.03
N GLY A 189 8.88 6.92 5.65
CA GLY A 189 8.17 5.76 6.18
C GLY A 189 7.70 4.85 5.05
N THR A 190 7.95 3.55 5.16
CA THR A 190 7.43 2.56 4.21
C THR A 190 6.75 1.41 4.93
N LEU A 191 5.48 1.16 4.61
CA LEU A 191 4.74 -0.02 5.05
C LEU A 191 4.46 -0.92 3.85
N ASN A 192 5.02 -2.12 3.84
CA ASN A 192 4.77 -3.14 2.83
C ASN A 192 3.88 -4.23 3.42
N VAL A 193 2.67 -4.39 2.89
CA VAL A 193 1.73 -5.44 3.31
C VAL A 193 1.61 -6.47 2.19
N ASN A 194 2.34 -7.57 2.34
CA ASN A 194 2.44 -8.61 1.33
C ASN A 194 1.27 -9.60 1.44
N ALA A 195 1.15 -10.47 0.45
CA ALA A 195 0.14 -11.53 0.42
C ALA A 195 0.07 -12.29 1.76
N GLY A 196 -1.15 -12.42 2.29
CA GLY A 196 -1.42 -13.07 3.58
C GLY A 196 -1.11 -12.21 4.82
N GLY A 197 -0.45 -11.06 4.67
CA GLY A 197 -0.18 -10.12 5.74
C GLY A 197 -1.34 -9.15 6.00
N THR A 198 -1.46 -8.69 7.25
CA THR A 198 -2.48 -7.71 7.67
C THR A 198 -1.86 -6.56 8.45
N SER A 199 -2.22 -5.32 8.09
CA SER A 199 -1.96 -4.11 8.86
C SER A 199 -3.26 -3.53 9.39
N ASP A 200 -3.24 -3.04 10.62
CA ASP A 200 -4.41 -2.57 11.34
C ASP A 200 -4.17 -1.29 12.15
N ALA A 201 -5.22 -0.50 12.30
CA ALA A 201 -5.33 0.58 13.27
C ALA A 201 -6.79 0.68 13.72
N PHE A 202 -7.05 1.10 14.95
CA PHE A 202 -8.41 1.27 15.46
C PHE A 202 -9.04 2.58 14.97
N TRP A 203 -8.39 3.72 15.19
CA TRP A 203 -8.87 5.02 14.72
C TRP A 203 -8.32 5.31 13.34
N ALA A 204 -7.01 5.53 13.20
CA ALA A 204 -6.48 6.14 11.98
C ALA A 204 -5.24 5.44 11.44
N THR A 205 -5.18 5.37 10.12
CA THR A 205 -3.92 5.28 9.39
C THR A 205 -3.62 6.63 8.78
N VAL A 206 -2.41 7.12 9.04
CA VAL A 206 -1.95 8.44 8.60
C VAL A 206 -0.70 8.25 7.75
N VAL A 207 -0.77 8.70 6.50
CA VAL A 207 0.38 8.72 5.59
C VAL A 207 0.85 10.16 5.46
N GLY A 208 2.05 10.44 5.95
CA GLY A 208 2.65 11.78 5.86
C GLY A 208 3.29 12.02 4.49
N PRO A 209 3.97 13.16 4.30
CA PRO A 209 4.41 13.61 2.97
C PRO A 209 5.40 12.67 2.29
N ASN A 210 6.28 12.05 3.08
CA ASN A 210 7.28 11.09 2.63
C ASN A 210 6.92 9.65 3.06
N GLY A 211 5.65 9.43 3.43
CA GLY A 211 5.09 8.12 3.74
C GLY A 211 4.64 7.36 2.49
N THR A 212 4.93 6.07 2.44
CA THR A 212 4.48 5.16 1.40
C THR A 212 3.89 3.89 2.00
N ILE A 213 2.68 3.51 1.56
CA ILE A 213 2.10 2.20 1.82
C ILE A 213 2.06 1.41 0.51
N ASN A 214 2.59 0.19 0.50
CA ASN A 214 2.52 -0.75 -0.62
C ASN A 214 1.69 -1.96 -0.21
N VAL A 215 0.59 -2.22 -0.92
CA VAL A 215 -0.27 -3.39 -0.72
C VAL A 215 -0.02 -4.36 -1.86
N ASN A 216 0.62 -5.49 -1.54
CA ASN A 216 1.07 -6.52 -2.47
C ASN A 216 0.34 -7.84 -2.20
N GLY A 217 -0.99 -7.77 -2.08
CA GLY A 217 -1.85 -8.93 -1.86
C GLY A 217 -2.35 -9.10 -0.42
N GLY A 218 -1.88 -8.25 0.50
CA GLY A 218 -2.34 -8.23 1.89
C GLY A 218 -3.57 -7.35 2.12
N THR A 219 -3.90 -7.14 3.39
CA THR A 219 -5.02 -6.30 3.83
C THR A 219 -4.53 -5.16 4.71
N VAL A 220 -4.93 -3.93 4.38
CA VAL A 220 -4.70 -2.75 5.22
C VAL A 220 -6.03 -2.26 5.76
N ASN A 221 -6.27 -2.47 7.04
CA ASN A 221 -7.40 -1.96 7.78
C ASN A 221 -7.02 -0.61 8.39
N THR A 222 -7.58 0.49 7.87
CA THR A 222 -7.04 1.82 8.20
C THR A 222 -7.56 2.39 9.52
N GLY A 223 -8.37 1.64 10.26
CA GLY A 223 -9.26 2.20 11.29
C GLY A 223 -10.43 2.99 10.71
N GLN A 224 -11.10 3.76 11.54
CA GLN A 224 -12.20 4.65 11.16
C GLN A 224 -11.84 5.63 10.03
N VAL A 225 -10.62 6.16 10.02
CA VAL A 225 -10.21 7.26 9.11
C VAL A 225 -8.90 6.95 8.39
N LEU A 226 -8.79 7.37 7.14
CA LEU A 226 -7.53 7.38 6.39
C LEU A 226 -7.13 8.81 6.03
N PHE A 227 -5.92 9.20 6.41
CA PHE A 227 -5.29 10.44 5.97
C PHE A 227 -4.14 10.13 5.01
N VAL A 228 -4.10 10.82 3.86
CA VAL A 228 -2.99 10.70 2.90
C VAL A 228 -2.42 12.07 2.57
N GLY A 229 -1.13 12.23 2.83
CA GLY A 229 -0.43 13.51 2.71
C GLY A 229 -0.66 14.45 3.88
N ASP A 230 -0.81 13.92 5.09
CA ASP A 230 -1.00 14.75 6.28
C ASP A 230 0.24 15.61 6.55
N LEU A 231 0.02 16.93 6.71
CA LEU A 231 1.08 17.91 6.94
C LEU A 231 1.24 18.24 8.44
N PHE A 232 0.53 17.53 9.32
CA PHE A 232 0.61 17.78 10.75
C PHE A 232 2.04 17.59 11.29
N VAL A 233 2.48 18.55 12.09
CA VAL A 233 3.71 18.51 12.88
C VAL A 233 3.38 18.79 14.34
N ASP A 234 4.09 18.14 15.26
CA ASP A 234 3.92 18.36 16.69
C ASP A 234 4.41 19.75 17.10
N ASN A 235 5.46 20.23 16.44
CA ASN A 235 6.05 21.54 16.67
C ASN A 235 6.03 22.34 15.38
N GLN A 236 5.27 23.44 15.36
CA GLN A 236 5.25 24.37 14.23
C GLN A 236 6.67 24.84 13.89
N GLY A 237 7.01 24.90 12.60
CA GLY A 237 8.36 25.23 12.14
C GLY A 237 9.29 24.03 11.97
N THR A 238 8.82 22.82 12.24
CA THR A 238 9.57 21.57 11.99
C THR A 238 9.10 20.85 10.73
N GLU A 239 8.37 21.52 9.85
CA GLU A 239 7.91 20.94 8.59
C GLU A 239 9.11 20.47 7.76
N GLY A 240 9.01 19.26 7.21
CA GLY A 240 10.00 18.72 6.28
C GLY A 240 9.81 19.25 4.85
N THR A 241 10.66 18.79 3.93
CA THR A 241 10.50 19.10 2.50
C THR A 241 9.34 18.31 1.89
N LEU A 242 8.53 18.99 1.08
CA LEU A 242 7.45 18.37 0.31
C LEU A 242 7.94 18.00 -1.10
N GLY A 243 7.63 16.79 -1.53
CA GLY A 243 7.80 16.36 -2.92
C GLY A 243 6.63 16.77 -3.83
N ALA A 244 6.73 16.42 -5.11
CA ALA A 244 5.62 16.57 -6.05
C ALA A 244 4.42 15.68 -5.69
N VAL A 245 4.68 14.55 -5.03
CA VAL A 245 3.67 13.72 -4.38
C VAL A 245 3.84 13.87 -2.88
N VAL A 246 2.72 14.07 -2.17
CA VAL A 246 2.68 14.28 -0.71
C VAL A 246 1.87 13.14 -0.11
N GLY A 247 2.57 12.07 0.29
CA GLY A 247 1.97 10.82 0.76
C GLY A 247 1.48 9.93 -0.38
N LYS A 248 1.78 8.63 -0.27
CA LYS A 248 1.53 7.68 -1.35
C LYS A 248 1.00 6.33 -0.85
N ILE A 249 -0.01 5.80 -1.53
CA ILE A 249 -0.47 4.42 -1.35
C ILE A 249 -0.49 3.73 -2.71
N ASN A 250 0.20 2.59 -2.83
CA ASN A 250 0.19 1.73 -4.00
C ASN A 250 -0.59 0.46 -3.67
N ILE A 251 -1.75 0.28 -4.30
CA ILE A 251 -2.57 -0.91 -4.18
C ILE A 251 -2.28 -1.81 -5.39
N ASN A 252 -1.14 -2.51 -5.33
CA ASN A 252 -0.68 -3.39 -6.42
C ASN A 252 -1.60 -4.61 -6.54
N SER A 253 -1.97 -5.18 -5.40
CA SER A 253 -3.01 -6.22 -5.22
C SER A 253 -3.49 -6.23 -3.77
N GLY A 254 -4.57 -6.96 -3.45
CA GLY A 254 -5.13 -6.98 -2.09
C GLY A 254 -6.11 -5.83 -1.83
N SER A 255 -6.22 -5.39 -0.57
CA SER A 255 -7.23 -4.40 -0.18
C SER A 255 -6.76 -3.36 0.84
N VAL A 256 -7.25 -2.14 0.66
CA VAL A 256 -7.24 -1.08 1.67
C VAL A 256 -8.69 -0.85 2.09
N ILE A 257 -9.00 -1.05 3.37
CA ILE A 257 -10.34 -0.96 3.92
C ILE A 257 -10.39 0.15 4.97
N ILE A 258 -11.06 1.24 4.59
CA ILE A 258 -11.38 2.34 5.48
C ILE A 258 -12.62 1.96 6.27
N ASN A 259 -12.54 2.19 7.59
CA ASN A 259 -13.58 1.92 8.56
C ASN A 259 -14.02 0.46 8.62
N HIS A 260 -13.06 -0.46 8.60
CA HIS A 260 -13.32 -1.91 8.66
C HIS A 260 -14.24 -2.33 9.85
N ASN A 261 -14.28 -1.55 10.93
CA ASN A 261 -15.15 -1.73 12.11
C ASN A 261 -16.58 -1.15 11.95
N ASP A 262 -16.93 -0.52 10.83
CA ASP A 262 -18.25 0.07 10.56
C ASP A 262 -18.71 1.12 11.60
N LEU A 263 -17.77 1.98 12.02
CA LEU A 263 -18.05 3.09 12.94
C LEU A 263 -18.80 4.23 12.21
N ALA A 264 -19.50 5.07 12.98
CA ALA A 264 -20.54 5.96 12.45
C ALA A 264 -20.03 7.09 11.54
N ALA A 265 -18.76 7.48 11.64
CA ALA A 265 -18.20 8.63 10.93
C ALA A 265 -16.86 8.29 10.27
N PRO A 266 -16.86 7.42 9.23
CA PRO A 266 -15.65 7.18 8.45
C PRO A 266 -15.25 8.43 7.68
N ASP A 267 -13.95 8.57 7.42
CA ASP A 267 -13.45 9.67 6.58
C ASP A 267 -12.24 9.25 5.75
N LEU A 268 -12.10 9.89 4.59
CA LEU A 268 -10.94 9.82 3.70
C LEU A 268 -10.49 11.24 3.42
N ALA A 269 -9.41 11.65 4.06
CA ALA A 269 -8.82 12.97 3.89
C ALA A 269 -7.53 12.86 3.06
N MET A 270 -7.47 13.59 1.95
CA MET A 270 -6.33 13.57 1.04
C MET A 270 -5.83 14.97 0.74
N HIS A 271 -4.52 15.19 0.90
CA HIS A 271 -3.86 16.38 0.38
C HIS A 271 -3.99 16.45 -1.15
N ALA A 272 -4.01 17.65 -1.74
CA ALA A 272 -4.21 17.83 -3.19
C ALA A 272 -3.16 17.08 -4.05
N ASN A 273 -1.94 16.95 -3.52
CA ASN A 273 -0.83 16.23 -4.17
C ASN A 273 -0.63 14.80 -3.64
N ALA A 274 -1.54 14.29 -2.79
CA ALA A 274 -1.51 12.89 -2.37
C ALA A 274 -1.88 11.97 -3.52
N LYS A 275 -1.34 10.75 -3.52
CA LYS A 275 -1.63 9.75 -4.56
C LYS A 275 -2.00 8.41 -3.97
N ILE A 276 -3.16 7.89 -4.35
CA ILE A 276 -3.52 6.47 -4.24
C ILE A 276 -3.54 5.89 -5.66
N ILE A 277 -2.66 4.92 -5.92
CA ILE A 277 -2.57 4.25 -7.23
C ILE A 277 -3.16 2.85 -7.09
N ILE A 278 -4.14 2.49 -7.91
CA ILE A 278 -4.81 1.19 -7.85
C ILE A 278 -4.49 0.37 -9.10
N ASP A 279 -3.92 -0.82 -8.90
CA ASP A 279 -3.61 -1.78 -9.96
C ASP A 279 -4.55 -3.00 -9.93
N ASN A 280 -4.20 -4.10 -9.27
CA ASN A 280 -5.04 -5.31 -9.19
C ASN A 280 -5.74 -5.48 -7.83
N GLY A 281 -5.75 -4.43 -6.99
CA GLY A 281 -6.41 -4.46 -5.70
C GLY A 281 -7.62 -3.53 -5.62
N SER A 282 -8.01 -3.21 -4.39
CA SER A 282 -9.18 -2.39 -4.11
C SER A 282 -8.96 -1.39 -2.99
N LEU A 283 -9.61 -0.23 -3.11
CA LEU A 283 -9.83 0.72 -2.03
C LEU A 283 -11.31 0.68 -1.66
N ALA A 284 -11.65 0.45 -0.40
CA ALA A 284 -13.03 0.39 0.04
C ALA A 284 -13.27 1.27 1.27
N ILE A 285 -14.41 1.97 1.30
CA ILE A 285 -14.94 2.60 2.51
C ILE A 285 -16.12 1.74 2.97
N LYS A 286 -16.04 1.22 4.19
CA LYS A 286 -17.12 0.46 4.82
C LYS A 286 -18.01 1.38 5.63
N ARG A 287 -19.30 1.37 5.33
CA ARG A 287 -20.34 1.92 6.21
C ARG A 287 -21.70 1.37 5.77
N THR A 288 -22.36 0.63 6.66
CA THR A 288 -23.67 0.07 6.32
C THR A 288 -24.70 1.17 6.09
N GLY A 289 -25.32 1.15 4.91
CA GLY A 289 -26.38 2.07 4.52
C GLY A 289 -25.91 3.46 4.05
N VAL A 290 -24.61 3.70 3.89
CA VAL A 290 -24.07 4.99 3.43
C VAL A 290 -23.20 4.81 2.19
N ASP A 291 -23.51 5.59 1.15
CA ASP A 291 -22.82 5.57 -0.14
C ASP A 291 -21.79 6.70 -0.24
N PHE A 292 -20.52 6.34 -0.49
CA PHE A 292 -19.39 7.27 -0.64
C PHE A 292 -19.00 7.52 -2.11
N THR A 293 -19.83 7.09 -3.07
CA THR A 293 -19.49 7.13 -4.50
C THR A 293 -19.15 8.54 -4.97
N ALA A 294 -19.89 9.55 -4.52
CA ALA A 294 -19.62 10.95 -4.86
C ALA A 294 -18.24 11.44 -4.37
N ILE A 295 -17.87 11.07 -3.14
CA ILE A 295 -16.59 11.45 -2.53
C ILE A 295 -15.43 10.80 -3.28
N LEU A 296 -15.53 9.49 -3.56
CA LEU A 296 -14.50 8.76 -4.28
C LEU A 296 -14.35 9.25 -5.73
N ASN A 297 -15.46 9.52 -6.43
CA ASN A 297 -15.40 10.09 -7.77
C ASN A 297 -14.77 11.49 -7.79
N ASN A 298 -14.98 12.31 -6.75
CA ASN A 298 -14.30 13.60 -6.65
C ASN A 298 -12.78 13.42 -6.58
N PHE A 299 -12.28 12.52 -5.72
CA PHE A 299 -10.84 12.23 -5.63
C PHE A 299 -10.26 11.62 -6.91
N ILE A 300 -11.05 10.87 -7.67
CA ILE A 300 -10.64 10.36 -8.99
C ILE A 300 -10.53 11.52 -9.99
N ASN A 301 -11.53 12.40 -10.04
CA ASN A 301 -11.56 13.53 -10.97
C ASN A 301 -10.47 14.57 -10.69
N THR A 302 -10.07 14.73 -9.43
CA THR A 302 -8.94 15.61 -9.02
C THR A 302 -7.58 14.93 -9.17
N GLY A 303 -7.54 13.67 -9.59
CA GLY A 303 -6.30 12.90 -9.77
C GLY A 303 -5.64 12.46 -8.46
N GLN A 304 -6.32 12.53 -7.32
CA GLN A 304 -5.78 12.02 -6.06
C GLN A 304 -5.83 10.49 -6.00
N ILE A 305 -6.83 9.88 -6.65
CA ILE A 305 -6.91 8.43 -6.88
C ILE A 305 -6.78 8.16 -8.38
N GLU A 306 -5.78 7.38 -8.77
CA GLU A 306 -5.46 7.10 -10.18
C GLU A 306 -5.33 5.59 -10.43
N PRO A 307 -5.74 5.09 -11.60
CA PRO A 307 -5.44 3.72 -11.99
C PRO A 307 -3.96 3.57 -12.34
N ALA A 308 -3.41 2.37 -12.18
CA ALA A 308 -2.15 2.01 -12.79
C ALA A 308 -2.23 2.14 -14.34
N PRO A 309 -1.10 2.35 -15.04
CA PRO A 309 -1.10 2.53 -16.49
C PRO A 309 -1.84 1.41 -17.24
N GLY A 310 -2.70 1.78 -18.19
CA GLY A 310 -3.48 0.80 -18.97
C GLY A 310 -4.74 0.29 -18.27
N LYS A 311 -5.16 0.91 -17.17
CA LYS A 311 -6.40 0.58 -16.46
C LYS A 311 -7.35 1.78 -16.32
N ALA A 312 -8.60 1.48 -16.03
CA ALA A 312 -9.62 2.44 -15.65
C ALA A 312 -10.23 2.06 -14.30
N LEU A 313 -10.61 3.07 -13.54
CA LEU A 313 -11.26 2.90 -12.24
C LEU A 313 -12.77 2.73 -12.42
N SER A 314 -13.36 1.89 -11.58
CA SER A 314 -14.80 1.80 -11.37
C SER A 314 -15.11 1.95 -9.89
N VAL A 315 -16.23 2.60 -9.57
CA VAL A 315 -16.74 2.75 -8.21
C VAL A 315 -18.07 2.02 -8.11
N ASN A 316 -18.20 1.15 -7.11
CA ASN A 316 -19.41 0.37 -6.87
C ASN A 316 -19.84 0.44 -5.40
N TYR A 317 -21.13 0.65 -5.16
CA TYR A 317 -21.73 0.61 -3.82
C TYR A 317 -22.70 -0.57 -3.72
N ASN A 318 -22.54 -1.39 -2.66
CA ASN A 318 -23.34 -2.61 -2.47
C ASN A 318 -24.25 -2.59 -1.23
N GLY A 319 -24.43 -1.44 -0.58
CA GLY A 319 -25.17 -1.33 0.68
C GLY A 319 -24.30 -1.37 1.94
N ILE A 320 -23.06 -1.87 1.84
CA ILE A 320 -22.11 -1.99 2.97
C ILE A 320 -20.79 -1.30 2.65
N PHE A 321 -20.26 -1.54 1.45
CA PHE A 321 -19.01 -0.98 0.98
C PHE A 321 -19.25 -0.10 -0.23
N THR A 322 -18.55 1.02 -0.27
CA THR A 322 -18.25 1.72 -1.52
C THR A 322 -16.83 1.41 -1.92
N THR A 323 -16.63 0.74 -3.06
CA THR A 323 -15.34 0.18 -3.47
C THR A 323 -14.90 0.75 -4.80
N VAL A 324 -13.64 1.18 -4.86
CA VAL A 324 -12.91 1.50 -6.08
C VAL A 324 -12.06 0.30 -6.49
N THR A 325 -12.20 -0.13 -7.74
CA THR A 325 -11.33 -1.15 -8.35
C THR A 325 -10.78 -0.64 -9.67
N ALA A 326 -9.66 -1.21 -10.13
CA ALA A 326 -9.12 -0.92 -11.44
C ALA A 326 -9.21 -2.15 -12.33
N SER A 327 -9.68 -1.96 -13.56
CA SER A 327 -9.75 -3.00 -14.58
C SER A 327 -8.99 -2.57 -15.83
N PRO A 328 -8.38 -3.52 -16.58
CA PRO A 328 -7.76 -3.20 -17.85
C PRO A 328 -8.72 -2.42 -18.74
N VAL A 329 -8.25 -1.29 -19.29
CA VAL A 329 -8.97 -0.70 -20.40
C VAL A 329 -8.76 -1.64 -21.58
N ALA A 330 -9.83 -2.29 -22.02
CA ALA A 330 -9.79 -2.99 -23.29
C ALA A 330 -9.38 -1.94 -24.33
N SER A 331 -8.17 -2.06 -24.89
CA SER A 331 -7.82 -1.27 -26.05
C SER A 331 -8.89 -1.57 -27.09
N SER A 332 -9.69 -0.58 -27.48
CA SER A 332 -10.41 -0.68 -28.74
C SER A 332 -9.36 -0.62 -29.84
N LYS A 333 -8.64 -1.72 -30.07
CA LYS A 333 -8.51 -2.13 -31.47
C LYS A 333 -9.96 -2.25 -31.89
N ASN A 334 -10.42 -1.38 -32.78
CA ASN A 334 -11.65 -1.60 -33.50
C ASN A 334 -11.57 -3.02 -34.05
N ALA A 335 -12.10 -3.98 -33.30
CA ALA A 335 -12.62 -5.20 -33.84
C ALA A 335 -13.80 -4.70 -34.65
N ASN A 336 -13.50 -4.18 -35.85
CA ASN A 336 -14.42 -4.21 -36.94
C ASN A 336 -14.91 -5.66 -36.93
N LYS A 337 -16.11 -5.89 -36.37
CA LYS A 337 -16.89 -7.05 -36.74
C LYS A 337 -16.83 -7.02 -38.26
N ASN A 338 -16.11 -7.96 -38.85
CA ASN A 338 -15.99 -8.00 -40.29
C ASN A 338 -17.43 -8.14 -40.80
N ASN A 339 -17.96 -7.07 -41.38
CA ASN A 339 -19.33 -7.04 -41.90
C ASN A 339 -19.50 -7.95 -43.13
N PHE A 340 -18.46 -8.71 -43.48
CA PHE A 340 -18.46 -9.75 -44.48
C PHE A 340 -17.43 -10.85 -44.14
N SER A 341 -17.63 -12.02 -44.72
CA SER A 341 -16.74 -13.19 -44.63
C SER A 341 -16.22 -13.56 -46.01
N VAL A 342 -15.03 -14.17 -46.05
CA VAL A 342 -14.34 -14.53 -47.30
C VAL A 342 -13.86 -15.98 -47.22
N TYR A 343 -14.37 -16.85 -48.09
CA TYR A 343 -14.07 -18.28 -48.06
C TYR A 343 -14.16 -18.95 -49.45
N PRO A 344 -13.42 -20.03 -49.72
CA PRO A 344 -12.37 -20.58 -48.86
C PRO A 344 -11.17 -19.64 -48.78
N ASN A 345 -10.40 -19.76 -47.70
CA ASN A 345 -9.12 -19.10 -47.54
C ASN A 345 -8.19 -20.06 -46.77
N PRO A 346 -7.14 -20.63 -47.37
CA PRO A 346 -6.62 -20.36 -48.72
C PRO A 346 -7.55 -20.77 -49.88
N ALA A 347 -7.42 -20.12 -51.04
CA ALA A 347 -8.19 -20.40 -52.25
C ALA A 347 -7.30 -20.70 -53.46
N THR A 348 -7.80 -21.51 -54.39
CA THR A 348 -7.13 -21.81 -55.67
C THR A 348 -7.63 -20.93 -56.80
N ASP A 349 -8.95 -20.90 -57.03
CA ASP A 349 -9.53 -20.29 -58.23
C ASP A 349 -10.64 -19.30 -57.92
N ILE A 350 -11.48 -19.62 -56.93
CA ILE A 350 -12.66 -18.82 -56.61
C ILE A 350 -12.68 -18.56 -55.11
N VAL A 351 -12.98 -17.31 -54.77
CA VAL A 351 -13.26 -16.86 -53.42
C VAL A 351 -14.70 -16.35 -53.34
N THR A 352 -15.44 -16.80 -52.35
CA THR A 352 -16.79 -16.33 -52.05
C THR A 352 -16.73 -15.23 -51.00
N ILE A 353 -17.35 -14.10 -51.29
CA ILE A 353 -17.51 -12.95 -50.40
C ILE A 353 -18.98 -12.91 -49.97
N LYS A 354 -19.24 -13.06 -48.67
CA LYS A 354 -20.58 -13.04 -48.09
C LYS A 354 -20.69 -11.93 -47.06
N GLY A 355 -21.47 -10.89 -47.38
CA GLY A 355 -21.80 -9.78 -46.50
C GLY A 355 -22.83 -10.14 -45.43
N THR A 356 -22.94 -9.27 -44.44
CA THR A 356 -24.03 -9.21 -43.46
C THR A 356 -25.07 -8.18 -43.91
N GLU A 357 -26.28 -8.21 -43.34
CA GLU A 357 -27.43 -7.37 -43.75
C GLU A 357 -27.15 -5.86 -43.76
N ASN A 358 -26.09 -5.41 -43.07
CA ASN A 358 -25.70 -4.00 -42.98
C ASN A 358 -24.81 -3.50 -44.15
N PHE A 359 -24.53 -4.33 -45.17
CA PHE A 359 -23.68 -3.98 -46.33
C PHE A 359 -24.51 -3.91 -47.64
N SER A 360 -25.44 -2.95 -47.70
CA SER A 360 -26.32 -2.68 -48.85
C SER A 360 -25.92 -1.40 -49.60
N GLY A 361 -26.20 -1.33 -50.90
CA GLY A 361 -25.95 -0.14 -51.75
C GLY A 361 -24.91 -0.40 -52.85
N SER A 362 -24.40 0.66 -53.49
CA SER A 362 -23.33 0.53 -54.48
C SER A 362 -22.00 0.20 -53.80
N LEU A 363 -21.51 -1.01 -54.01
CA LEU A 363 -20.31 -1.58 -53.38
C LEU A 363 -19.16 -1.61 -54.38
N ASN A 364 -17.99 -1.16 -53.94
CA ASN A 364 -16.72 -1.34 -54.64
C ASN A 364 -15.92 -2.44 -53.94
N VAL A 365 -15.70 -3.56 -54.64
CA VAL A 365 -14.83 -4.65 -54.21
C VAL A 365 -13.50 -4.51 -54.92
N ALA A 366 -12.40 -4.43 -54.17
CA ALA A 366 -11.05 -4.35 -54.71
C ALA A 366 -10.16 -5.43 -54.10
N VAL A 367 -9.31 -6.05 -54.91
CA VAL A 367 -8.23 -6.94 -54.45
C VAL A 367 -6.93 -6.19 -54.55
N VAL A 368 -6.19 -6.15 -53.45
CA VAL A 368 -4.95 -5.39 -53.31
C VAL A 368 -3.80 -6.33 -52.97
N ASN A 369 -2.66 -6.19 -53.66
CA ASN A 369 -1.46 -6.97 -53.38
C ASN A 369 -0.67 -6.41 -52.16
N MET A 370 0.42 -7.07 -51.79
CA MET A 370 1.27 -6.67 -50.65
C MET A 370 1.96 -5.30 -50.83
N LEU A 371 2.11 -4.82 -52.08
CA LEU A 371 2.66 -3.50 -52.40
C LEU A 371 1.60 -2.39 -52.34
N GLY A 372 0.34 -2.73 -52.07
CA GLY A 372 -0.76 -1.78 -52.02
C GLY A 372 -1.42 -1.51 -53.38
N GLU A 373 -1.00 -2.21 -54.45
CA GLU A 373 -1.55 -2.05 -55.79
C GLU A 373 -2.88 -2.81 -55.92
N THR A 374 -3.89 -2.16 -56.53
CA THR A 374 -5.17 -2.80 -56.82
C THR A 374 -5.03 -3.65 -58.08
N VAL A 375 -5.14 -4.97 -57.92
CA VAL A 375 -4.96 -5.96 -59.00
C VAL A 375 -6.29 -6.40 -59.61
N MET A 376 -7.40 -6.18 -58.90
CA MET A 376 -8.76 -6.42 -59.39
C MET A 376 -9.72 -5.44 -58.76
N GLN A 377 -10.76 -5.06 -59.50
CA GLN A 377 -11.84 -4.22 -58.98
C GLN A 377 -13.18 -4.61 -59.60
N SER A 378 -14.26 -4.51 -58.83
CA SER A 378 -15.63 -4.79 -59.28
C SER A 378 -16.62 -3.89 -58.55
N GLN A 379 -17.70 -3.51 -59.23
CA GLN A 379 -18.83 -2.80 -58.63
C GLN A 379 -20.04 -3.74 -58.54
N LEU A 380 -20.68 -3.76 -57.37
CA LEU A 380 -21.81 -4.65 -57.06
C LEU A 380 -22.93 -3.84 -56.39
N SER A 381 -24.18 -4.25 -56.57
CA SER A 381 -25.33 -3.68 -55.85
C SER A 381 -25.63 -4.38 -54.52
N GLU A 382 -25.09 -5.59 -54.33
CA GLU A 382 -25.26 -6.40 -53.11
C GLU A 382 -24.10 -7.38 -52.94
N LEU A 383 -23.87 -7.83 -51.69
CA LEU A 383 -22.79 -8.76 -51.34
C LEU A 383 -23.33 -10.07 -50.76
N ASN A 384 -24.23 -10.74 -51.48
CA ASN A 384 -24.77 -12.03 -51.06
C ASN A 384 -24.12 -13.18 -51.85
N ASN A 385 -23.19 -13.91 -51.22
CA ASN A 385 -22.46 -15.03 -51.84
C ASN A 385 -21.78 -14.69 -53.19
N TYR A 386 -21.20 -13.50 -53.30
CA TYR A 386 -20.51 -13.08 -54.52
C TYR A 386 -19.27 -13.93 -54.76
N LYS A 387 -19.16 -14.54 -55.94
CA LYS A 387 -18.03 -15.37 -56.34
C LYS A 387 -17.03 -14.55 -57.15
N LEU A 388 -15.85 -14.34 -56.59
CA LEU A 388 -14.74 -13.66 -57.23
C LEU A 388 -13.76 -14.68 -57.81
N ASN A 389 -13.54 -14.64 -59.12
CA ASN A 389 -12.54 -15.48 -59.79
C ASN A 389 -11.14 -14.85 -59.64
N ILE A 390 -10.24 -15.56 -58.96
CA ILE A 390 -8.86 -15.16 -58.69
C ILE A 390 -7.84 -16.08 -59.39
N THR A 391 -8.25 -16.93 -60.34
CA THR A 391 -7.36 -17.87 -61.05
C THR A 391 -6.18 -17.17 -61.73
N HIS A 392 -6.37 -15.93 -62.19
CA HIS A 392 -5.33 -15.15 -62.87
C HIS A 392 -4.31 -14.49 -61.93
N LEU A 393 -4.53 -14.53 -60.60
CA LEU A 393 -3.60 -13.98 -59.63
C LEU A 393 -2.47 -14.98 -59.34
N ALA A 394 -1.24 -14.48 -59.16
CA ALA A 394 -0.12 -15.29 -58.71
C ALA A 394 -0.34 -15.82 -57.28
N ALA A 395 0.32 -16.93 -56.93
CA ALA A 395 0.31 -17.43 -55.56
C ALA A 395 0.88 -16.38 -54.60
N GLY A 396 0.17 -16.09 -53.51
CA GLY A 396 0.54 -14.98 -52.62
C GLY A 396 -0.57 -14.51 -51.70
N MET A 397 -0.24 -13.51 -50.88
CA MET A 397 -1.20 -12.86 -49.98
C MET A 397 -1.83 -11.64 -50.63
N TYR A 398 -3.13 -11.50 -50.48
CA TYR A 398 -3.89 -10.35 -50.96
C TYR A 398 -4.86 -9.85 -49.90
N ALA A 399 -5.28 -8.59 -50.01
CA ALA A 399 -6.34 -8.00 -49.22
C ALA A 399 -7.56 -7.73 -50.10
N VAL A 400 -8.71 -8.28 -49.71
CA VAL A 400 -10.01 -7.96 -50.30
C VAL A 400 -10.62 -6.80 -49.52
N LYS A 401 -10.81 -5.66 -50.18
CA LYS A 401 -11.44 -4.47 -49.63
C LYS A 401 -12.84 -4.33 -50.21
N VAL A 402 -13.83 -4.07 -49.36
CA VAL A 402 -15.20 -3.76 -49.78
C VAL A 402 -15.58 -2.39 -49.21
N ASN A 403 -16.03 -1.48 -50.06
CA ASN A 403 -16.39 -0.12 -49.70
C ASN A 403 -17.77 0.25 -50.27
N ASN A 404 -18.67 0.80 -49.45
CA ASN A 404 -20.01 1.24 -49.85
C ASN A 404 -20.20 2.78 -49.87
N GLY A 405 -19.11 3.53 -49.91
CA GLY A 405 -19.05 4.99 -49.80
C GLY A 405 -19.02 5.52 -48.36
N THR A 406 -19.51 4.77 -47.37
CA THR A 406 -19.56 5.18 -45.96
C THR A 406 -18.68 4.33 -45.05
N GLN A 407 -18.47 3.06 -45.40
CA GLN A 407 -17.72 2.09 -44.62
C GLN A 407 -16.78 1.31 -45.54
N THR A 408 -15.54 1.08 -45.07
CA THR A 408 -14.58 0.18 -45.73
C THR A 408 -14.28 -0.98 -44.80
N ALA A 409 -14.49 -2.19 -45.28
CA ALA A 409 -14.12 -3.41 -44.59
C ALA A 409 -13.06 -4.17 -45.39
N THR A 410 -12.11 -4.82 -44.72
CA THR A 410 -10.98 -5.50 -45.36
C THR A 410 -10.79 -6.90 -44.80
N SER A 411 -10.60 -7.89 -45.67
CA SER A 411 -10.28 -9.26 -45.29
C SER A 411 -9.04 -9.76 -46.03
N LYS A 412 -8.19 -10.51 -45.35
CA LYS A 412 -7.00 -11.12 -45.94
C LYS A 412 -7.36 -12.44 -46.63
N ILE A 413 -6.79 -12.69 -47.81
CA ILE A 413 -6.85 -13.98 -48.51
C ILE A 413 -5.45 -14.49 -48.88
N ILE A 414 -5.31 -15.82 -48.99
CA ILE A 414 -4.12 -16.52 -49.44
C ILE A 414 -4.48 -17.28 -50.72
N LYS A 415 -3.87 -16.88 -51.86
CA LYS A 415 -3.94 -17.60 -53.13
C LYS A 415 -2.84 -18.67 -53.16
N ARG A 416 -3.23 -19.91 -53.42
CA ARG A 416 -2.28 -21.03 -53.60
C ARG A 416 -1.68 -21.07 -54.99
#